data_AF-A0A2L0EWQ3-F1
#
_entry.id   AF-A0A2L0EWQ3-F1
#
_cell.length_a   1.000
_cell.length_b   1.000
_cell.length_c   1.000
_cell.angle_alpha   90.00
_cell.angle_beta   90.00
_cell.angle_gamma   90.00
#
_symmetry.space_group_name_H-M   'P 1'
#
loop_
_entity.id
_entity.type
_entity.pdbx_description
1 polymer ?
#
loop_
_entity_poly.entity_id
_entity_poly.type
_entity_poly.pdbx_seq_one_letter_code
_entity_poly.pdbx_strand_id
1 'polypeptide(L)'
;MLLVTGEDPVLTEQVCDGLSQRSIAHSRVDAAHATAERGNLFQAALDARASGIVVIEPVAWRGATPQPSPSPSAALIAAALSATRAPGVTSLTLVTSRRDDDEGIRRVRRDGAPYIVLRPAPLFRVLPLGAERALRDRRVLIPPEVAESFKDAIPVEALLEAIASAVAGDTPQGKIIDIAASPDRSVLEVLARAGARPELTGGLRSRIGRWFGHPIAMVDGADLRIDGVPDEAVREAPRRAAAEAEALAAVGS
;
A
#
# COMPACT_ATOMS: atom_id res chain seq x y z
N MET A 1 -19.07 4.76 5.99
CA MET A 1 -18.48 4.45 4.68
C MET A 1 -17.21 5.28 4.54
N LEU A 2 -16.08 4.67 4.20
CA LEU A 2 -14.84 5.40 3.93
C LEU A 2 -14.72 5.73 2.44
N LEU A 3 -14.15 6.88 2.12
CA LEU A 3 -13.60 7.12 0.78
C LEU A 3 -12.10 7.01 0.82
N VAL A 4 -11.54 6.22 -0.10
CA VAL A 4 -10.10 6.00 -0.22
C VAL A 4 -9.63 6.58 -1.55
N THR A 5 -8.60 7.42 -1.51
CA THR A 5 -7.96 7.98 -2.70
C THR A 5 -6.44 8.02 -2.50
N GLY A 6 -5.66 7.88 -3.57
CA GLY A 6 -4.21 7.95 -3.46
C GLY A 6 -3.49 8.02 -4.80
N GLU A 7 -2.27 8.55 -4.74
CA GLU A 7 -1.38 8.73 -5.91
C GLU A 7 -0.49 7.50 -6.17
N ASP A 8 -0.39 6.60 -5.20
CA ASP A 8 0.19 5.28 -5.38
C ASP A 8 -0.97 4.29 -5.67
N PRO A 9 -1.24 3.93 -6.93
CA PRO A 9 -2.37 3.07 -7.29
C PRO A 9 -2.22 1.66 -6.72
N VAL A 10 -0.97 1.17 -6.61
CA VAL A 10 -0.68 -0.15 -6.03
C VAL A 10 -1.01 -0.15 -4.55
N LEU A 11 -0.49 0.83 -3.80
CA LEU A 11 -0.74 0.89 -2.36
C LEU A 11 -2.23 1.11 -2.09
N THR A 12 -2.87 1.97 -2.87
CA THR A 12 -4.30 2.26 -2.75
C THR A 12 -5.13 1.00 -2.97
N GLU A 13 -4.81 0.19 -3.98
CA GLU A 13 -5.46 -1.10 -4.23
C GLU A 13 -5.26 -2.07 -3.05
N GLN A 14 -4.02 -2.25 -2.58
CA GLN A 14 -3.74 -3.11 -1.43
C GLN A 14 -4.45 -2.66 -0.15
N VAL A 15 -4.59 -1.34 0.05
CA VAL A 15 -5.35 -0.80 1.17
C VAL A 15 -6.83 -1.15 1.03
N CYS A 16 -7.44 -0.92 -0.14
CA CYS A 16 -8.84 -1.28 -0.38
C CYS A 16 -9.11 -2.79 -0.23
N ASP A 17 -8.23 -3.64 -0.75
CA ASP A 17 -8.32 -5.09 -0.58
C ASP A 17 -8.23 -5.48 0.90
N GLY A 18 -7.28 -4.89 1.63
CA GLY A 18 -7.12 -5.13 3.06
C GLY A 18 -8.30 -4.63 3.90
N LEU A 19 -8.94 -3.54 3.51
CA LEU A 19 -10.18 -3.05 4.13
C LEU A 19 -11.36 -3.98 3.81
N SER A 20 -11.48 -4.47 2.57
CA SER A 20 -12.48 -5.45 2.15
C SER A 20 -12.40 -6.73 2.98
N GLN A 21 -11.19 -7.28 3.13
CA GLN A 21 -10.93 -8.48 3.93
C GLN A 21 -11.32 -8.31 5.40
N ARG A 22 -11.24 -7.07 5.92
CA ARG A 22 -11.65 -6.70 7.29
C ARG A 22 -13.12 -6.30 7.39
N SER A 23 -13.90 -6.44 6.31
CA SER A 23 -15.31 -6.03 6.23
C SER A 23 -15.54 -4.54 6.56
N ILE A 24 -14.55 -3.68 6.28
CA ILE A 24 -14.67 -2.23 6.47
C ILE A 24 -15.27 -1.63 5.21
N ALA A 25 -16.46 -1.04 5.32
CA ALA A 25 -17.15 -0.42 4.20
C ALA A 25 -16.37 0.79 3.65
N HIS A 26 -15.91 0.68 2.39
CA HIS A 26 -15.18 1.73 1.69
C HIS A 26 -15.57 1.80 0.20
N SER A 27 -15.24 2.93 -0.42
CA SER A 27 -15.28 3.12 -1.87
C SER A 27 -14.00 3.82 -2.31
N ARG A 28 -13.48 3.43 -3.48
CA ARG A 28 -12.26 4.00 -4.07
C ARG A 28 -12.61 5.14 -5.00
N VAL A 29 -11.85 6.22 -4.92
CA VAL A 29 -11.87 7.34 -5.87
C VAL A 29 -10.45 7.50 -6.42
N ASP A 30 -10.30 7.51 -7.75
CA ASP A 30 -8.98 7.71 -8.35
C ASP A 30 -8.49 9.15 -8.10
N ALA A 31 -7.20 9.31 -7.81
CA ALA A 31 -6.63 10.61 -7.46
C ALA A 31 -6.85 11.69 -8.53
N ALA A 32 -6.77 11.33 -9.81
CA ALA A 32 -7.04 12.25 -10.91
C ALA A 32 -8.48 12.79 -10.89
N HIS A 33 -9.44 11.92 -10.52
CA HIS A 33 -10.83 12.33 -10.33
C HIS A 33 -11.01 13.10 -9.02
N ALA A 34 -10.32 12.71 -7.93
CA ALA A 34 -10.41 13.39 -6.64
C ALA A 34 -10.00 14.87 -6.72
N THR A 35 -9.05 15.21 -7.60
CA THR A 35 -8.50 16.56 -7.76
C THR A 35 -9.11 17.37 -8.92
N ALA A 36 -10.09 16.84 -9.65
CA ALA A 36 -10.66 17.55 -10.79
C ALA A 36 -11.57 18.72 -10.36
N GLU A 37 -11.78 19.70 -11.24
CA GLU A 37 -12.60 20.87 -10.93
C GLU A 37 -14.10 20.55 -10.84
N ARG A 38 -14.58 19.56 -11.60
CA ARG A 38 -16.02 19.21 -11.75
C ARG A 38 -16.44 17.91 -11.06
N GLY A 39 -15.50 16.99 -10.85
CA GLY A 39 -15.65 15.88 -9.92
C GLY A 39 -14.59 16.12 -8.87
N ASN A 40 -14.98 16.37 -7.63
CA ASN A 40 -14.03 16.59 -6.57
C ASN A 40 -14.34 15.61 -5.45
N LEU A 41 -13.32 15.30 -4.66
CA LEU A 41 -13.43 14.37 -3.54
C LEU A 41 -14.56 14.77 -2.56
N PHE A 42 -14.93 16.06 -2.51
CA PHE A 42 -16.07 16.55 -1.75
C PHE A 42 -17.42 16.05 -2.31
N GLN A 43 -17.67 16.13 -3.62
CA GLN A 43 -18.89 15.60 -4.22
C GLN A 43 -18.96 14.08 -4.06
N ALA A 44 -17.84 13.38 -4.25
CA ALA A 44 -17.78 11.95 -3.98
C ALA A 44 -18.14 11.64 -2.52
N ALA A 45 -17.67 12.46 -1.56
CA ALA A 45 -18.02 12.32 -0.15
C ALA A 45 -19.52 12.51 0.12
N LEU A 46 -20.16 13.46 -0.55
CA LEU A 46 -21.61 13.64 -0.49
C LEU A 46 -22.37 12.43 -1.04
N ASP A 47 -22.01 12.00 -2.24
CA ASP A 47 -22.71 10.93 -2.97
C ASP A 47 -22.59 9.59 -2.23
N ALA A 48 -21.40 9.29 -1.72
CA ALA A 48 -21.14 8.08 -0.94
C ALA A 48 -21.61 8.16 0.51
N ARG A 49 -22.10 9.32 0.98
CA ARG A 49 -22.38 9.62 2.40
C ARG A 49 -21.21 9.21 3.28
N ALA A 50 -20.02 9.66 2.90
CA ALA A 50 -18.77 9.29 3.53
C ALA A 50 -18.74 9.78 4.99
N SER A 51 -18.28 8.92 5.89
CA SER A 51 -18.03 9.27 7.30
C SER A 51 -16.55 9.58 7.55
N GLY A 52 -15.65 9.10 6.68
CA GLY A 52 -14.23 9.36 6.76
C GLY A 52 -13.56 9.33 5.41
N ILE A 53 -12.46 10.07 5.28
CA ILE A 53 -11.63 10.14 4.08
C ILE A 53 -10.26 9.55 4.41
N VAL A 54 -9.77 8.63 3.59
CA VAL A 54 -8.42 8.07 3.65
C VAL A 54 -7.66 8.52 2.42
N VAL A 55 -6.56 9.23 2.62
CA VAL A 55 -5.71 9.75 1.56
C VAL A 55 -4.35 9.08 1.66
N ILE A 56 -3.89 8.50 0.55
CA ILE A 56 -2.62 7.79 0.47
C ILE A 56 -1.71 8.54 -0.49
N GLU A 57 -0.79 9.33 0.08
CA GLU A 57 0.31 9.88 -0.69
C GLU A 57 1.37 8.81 -0.95
N PRO A 58 2.26 9.03 -1.93
CA PRO A 58 3.32 8.08 -2.24
C PRO A 58 4.26 7.89 -1.05
N VAL A 59 4.56 6.64 -0.74
CA VAL A 59 5.47 6.24 0.35
C VAL A 59 6.65 5.45 -0.21
N ALA A 60 7.75 5.42 0.56
CA ALA A 60 8.94 4.68 0.17
C ALA A 60 8.67 3.16 0.18
N TRP A 61 9.17 2.44 -0.83
CA TRP A 61 9.13 0.98 -0.91
C TRP A 61 10.54 0.37 -0.83
N ARG A 62 10.68 -0.79 -0.19
CA ARG A 62 11.86 -1.66 -0.26
C ARG A 62 11.59 -2.84 -1.17
N GLY A 63 12.61 -3.24 -1.94
CA GLY A 63 12.54 -4.39 -2.85
C GLY A 63 11.77 -4.15 -4.16
N ALA A 64 11.04 -3.04 -4.29
CA ALA A 64 10.44 -2.65 -5.56
C ALA A 64 11.51 -2.21 -6.57
N THR A 65 11.31 -2.57 -7.85
CA THR A 65 12.04 -1.94 -8.96
C THR A 65 11.90 -0.42 -8.80
N PRO A 66 12.96 0.39 -8.97
CA PRO A 66 12.88 1.84 -8.84
C PRO A 66 11.95 2.40 -9.92
N GLN A 67 10.65 2.41 -9.66
CA GLN A 67 9.75 3.35 -10.26
C GLN A 67 9.89 4.65 -9.45
N PRO A 68 9.98 5.80 -10.10
CA PRO A 68 9.92 7.07 -9.38
C PRO A 68 8.55 7.13 -8.69
N SER A 69 8.53 6.93 -7.37
CA SER A 69 7.34 7.24 -6.58
C SER A 69 6.99 8.70 -6.86
N PRO A 70 5.75 9.02 -7.27
CA PRO A 70 5.38 10.41 -7.51
C PRO A 70 5.65 11.24 -6.25
N SER A 71 6.02 12.51 -6.43
CA SER A 71 6.13 13.40 -5.27
C SER A 71 4.74 13.66 -4.70
N PRO A 72 4.57 13.69 -3.36
CA PRO A 72 3.32 14.03 -2.72
C PRO A 72 2.67 15.32 -3.26
N SER A 73 1.43 15.27 -3.74
CA SER A 73 0.77 16.43 -4.35
C SER A 73 0.04 17.34 -3.36
N ALA A 74 0.26 18.64 -3.51
CA ALA A 74 -0.50 19.66 -2.79
C ALA A 74 -1.99 19.70 -3.20
N ALA A 75 -2.31 19.27 -4.43
CA ALA A 75 -3.69 19.26 -4.93
C ALA A 75 -4.52 18.18 -4.23
N LEU A 76 -3.94 17.00 -3.95
CA LEU A 76 -4.63 15.93 -3.25
C LEU A 76 -4.96 16.31 -1.81
N ILE A 77 -4.02 16.96 -1.09
CA ILE A 77 -4.28 17.50 0.25
C ILE A 77 -5.38 18.56 0.19
N ALA A 78 -5.37 19.45 -0.80
CA ALA A 78 -6.41 20.46 -0.95
C ALA A 78 -7.79 19.83 -1.17
N ALA A 79 -7.88 18.80 -2.02
CA ALA A 79 -9.11 18.06 -2.26
C ALA A 79 -9.59 17.32 -1.00
N ALA A 80 -8.67 16.71 -0.24
CA ALA A 80 -8.96 16.06 1.04
C ALA A 80 -9.56 17.01 2.08
N LEU A 81 -8.93 18.17 2.26
CA LEU A 81 -9.41 19.22 3.18
C LEU A 81 -10.71 19.87 2.69
N SER A 82 -10.96 19.88 1.38
CA SER A 82 -12.27 20.25 0.88
C SER A 82 -13.31 19.19 1.26
N ALA A 83 -13.00 17.90 1.09
CA ALA A 83 -13.91 16.79 1.36
C ALA A 83 -14.30 16.65 2.83
N THR A 84 -13.43 17.04 3.77
CA THR A 84 -13.76 17.06 5.21
C THR A 84 -14.86 18.05 5.58
N ARG A 85 -15.21 18.98 4.69
CA ARG A 85 -16.32 19.92 4.87
C ARG A 85 -17.66 19.34 4.44
N ALA A 86 -17.68 18.16 3.83
CA ALA A 86 -18.92 17.48 3.46
C ALA A 86 -19.69 17.05 4.72
N PRO A 87 -21.02 17.25 4.80
CA PRO A 87 -21.81 16.81 5.93
C PRO A 87 -21.66 15.32 6.19
N GLY A 88 -21.36 14.95 7.43
CA GLY A 88 -21.18 13.57 7.87
C GLY A 88 -19.73 13.09 7.88
N VAL A 89 -18.80 13.79 7.23
CA VAL A 89 -17.37 13.47 7.33
C VAL A 89 -16.84 13.92 8.69
N THR A 90 -16.33 12.97 9.48
CA THR A 90 -15.85 13.22 10.86
C THR A 90 -14.36 12.96 11.03
N SER A 91 -13.68 12.44 10.00
CA SER A 91 -12.26 12.10 10.10
C SER A 91 -11.55 12.14 8.74
N LEU A 92 -10.32 12.64 8.73
CA LEU A 92 -9.36 12.53 7.65
C LEU A 92 -8.16 11.70 8.11
N THR A 93 -7.89 10.58 7.46
CA THR A 93 -6.65 9.81 7.65
C THR A 93 -5.73 10.07 6.48
N LEU A 94 -4.56 10.65 6.74
CA LEU A 94 -3.53 10.91 5.73
C LEU A 94 -2.35 9.95 5.94
N VAL A 95 -2.10 9.08 4.96
CA VAL A 95 -0.90 8.24 4.89
C VAL A 95 0.14 8.97 4.05
N THR A 96 1.31 9.27 4.61
CA THR A 96 2.33 10.09 3.94
C THR A 96 3.74 9.88 4.49
N SER A 97 4.76 10.15 3.67
CA SER A 97 6.16 10.26 4.10
C SER A 97 6.60 11.70 4.39
N ARG A 98 5.67 12.68 4.36
CA ARG A 98 5.98 14.08 4.66
C ARG A 98 6.48 14.27 6.10
N ARG A 99 7.42 15.21 6.26
CA ARG A 99 7.93 15.63 7.57
C ARG A 99 6.99 16.64 8.23
N ASP A 100 7.16 16.84 9.54
CA ASP A 100 6.34 17.78 10.33
C ASP A 100 6.42 19.24 9.86
N ASP A 101 7.56 19.61 9.29
CA ASP A 101 7.83 20.95 8.76
C ASP A 101 7.35 21.15 7.32
N ASP A 102 6.83 20.10 6.67
CA ASP A 102 6.28 20.15 5.32
C ASP A 102 5.02 21.02 5.27
N GLU A 103 4.89 21.82 4.20
CA GLU A 103 3.77 22.75 4.05
C GLU A 103 2.41 22.05 3.94
N GLY A 104 2.35 20.83 3.39
CA GLY A 104 1.15 20.02 3.35
C GLY A 104 0.66 19.66 4.76
N ILE A 105 1.58 19.24 5.64
CA ILE A 105 1.26 18.92 7.05
C ILE A 105 0.85 20.18 7.82
N ARG A 106 1.55 21.29 7.62
CA ARG A 106 1.16 22.58 8.21
C ARG A 106 -0.22 23.02 7.75
N ARG A 107 -0.56 22.80 6.48
CA ARG A 107 -1.89 23.11 5.94
C ARG A 107 -2.98 22.25 6.59
N VAL A 108 -2.78 20.95 6.73
CA VAL A 108 -3.70 20.05 7.44
C VAL A 108 -3.93 20.52 8.88
N ARG A 109 -2.85 20.87 9.59
CA ARG A 109 -2.92 21.43 10.96
C ARG A 109 -3.72 22.73 11.04
N ARG A 110 -3.56 23.62 10.05
CA ARG A 110 -4.21 24.95 10.01
C ARG A 110 -5.68 24.91 9.59
N ASP A 111 -6.08 23.97 8.75
CA ASP A 111 -7.45 23.89 8.23
C ASP A 111 -8.48 23.54 9.32
N GLY A 112 -8.04 22.89 10.41
CA GLY A 112 -8.89 22.57 11.55
C GLY A 112 -9.76 21.32 11.37
N ALA A 113 -9.59 20.60 10.26
CA ALA A 113 -10.25 19.31 10.04
C ALA A 113 -9.82 18.28 11.11
N PRO A 114 -10.71 17.39 11.56
CA PRO A 114 -10.33 16.25 12.40
C PRO A 114 -9.45 15.30 11.58
N TYR A 115 -8.16 15.24 11.91
CA TYR A 115 -7.18 14.47 11.13
C TYR A 115 -6.39 13.46 11.98
N ILE A 116 -5.92 12.41 11.33
CA ILE A 116 -4.87 11.50 11.79
C ILE A 116 -3.85 11.38 10.67
N VAL A 117 -2.58 11.67 10.94
CA VAL A 117 -1.50 11.42 9.98
C VAL A 117 -0.80 10.13 10.35
N LEU A 118 -0.74 9.19 9.42
CA LEU A 118 0.02 7.95 9.53
C LEU A 118 1.28 8.09 8.68
N ARG A 119 2.45 8.00 9.33
CA ARG A 119 3.74 8.04 8.65
C ARG A 119 4.41 6.68 8.72
N PRO A 120 4.22 5.83 7.69
CA PRO A 120 4.86 4.54 7.68
C PRO A 120 6.36 4.69 7.42
N ALA A 121 7.14 3.86 8.10
CA ALA A 121 8.47 3.48 7.62
C ALA A 121 8.35 2.88 6.20
N PRO A 122 9.45 2.77 5.42
CA PRO A 122 9.40 2.17 4.10
C PRO A 122 8.61 0.86 4.07
N LEU A 123 7.71 0.70 3.09
CA LEU A 123 6.88 -0.48 2.97
C LEU A 123 7.62 -1.60 2.25
N PHE A 124 7.31 -2.85 2.57
CA PHE A 124 7.56 -3.98 1.69
C PHE A 124 6.27 -4.76 1.48
N ARG A 125 6.09 -5.29 0.28
CA ARG A 125 4.95 -6.15 0.01
C ARG A 125 5.13 -7.43 0.78
N VAL A 126 4.07 -7.93 1.38
CA VAL A 126 4.05 -9.30 1.85
C VAL A 126 3.39 -10.13 0.76
N LEU A 127 3.98 -11.31 0.55
CA LEU A 127 3.47 -12.49 -0.13
C LEU A 127 2.11 -12.36 -0.85
N PRO A 128 2.02 -12.73 -2.15
CA PRO A 128 0.73 -12.70 -2.85
C PRO A 128 -0.31 -13.58 -2.14
N LEU A 129 -1.59 -13.18 -2.22
CA LEU A 129 -2.72 -13.93 -1.68
C LEU A 129 -2.61 -15.43 -2.01
N GLY A 130 -2.66 -16.28 -0.97
CA GLY A 130 -2.53 -17.74 -1.10
C GLY A 130 -1.12 -18.31 -1.02
N ALA A 131 -0.08 -17.47 -0.97
CA ALA A 131 1.31 -17.91 -0.81
C ALA A 131 1.59 -18.69 0.48
N GLU A 132 0.80 -18.50 1.54
CA GLU A 132 0.89 -19.30 2.77
C GLU A 132 0.82 -20.80 2.50
N ARG A 133 -0.03 -21.22 1.55
CA ARG A 133 -0.13 -22.64 1.16
C ARG A 133 1.15 -23.13 0.48
N ALA A 134 1.79 -22.27 -0.30
CA ALA A 134 3.03 -22.60 -1.00
C ALA A 134 4.25 -22.60 -0.07
N LEU A 135 4.21 -21.79 0.99
CA LEU A 135 5.32 -21.58 1.92
C LEU A 135 5.28 -22.47 3.17
N ARG A 136 4.12 -23.05 3.49
CA ARG A 136 3.97 -23.92 4.65
C ARG A 136 5.04 -25.01 4.69
N ASP A 137 5.78 -25.06 5.81
CA ASP A 137 6.89 -25.97 6.09
C ASP A 137 8.09 -25.88 5.13
N ARG A 138 8.11 -24.89 4.23
CA ARG A 138 9.23 -24.67 3.32
C ARG A 138 10.35 -23.92 4.01
N ARG A 139 11.57 -24.40 3.84
CA ARG A 139 12.78 -23.66 4.21
C ARG A 139 13.00 -22.52 3.22
N VAL A 140 13.18 -21.32 3.72
CA VAL A 140 13.40 -20.10 2.93
C VAL A 140 14.75 -19.52 3.31
N LEU A 141 15.73 -19.63 2.42
CA LEU A 141 17.08 -19.14 2.66
C LEU A 141 17.17 -17.66 2.30
N ILE A 142 17.62 -16.83 3.24
CA ILE A 142 17.67 -15.37 3.09
C ILE A 142 19.12 -14.91 3.29
N PRO A 143 19.72 -14.21 2.30
CA PRO A 143 21.02 -13.59 2.51
C PRO A 143 20.95 -12.53 3.63
N PRO A 144 21.94 -12.47 4.54
CA PRO A 144 21.95 -11.49 5.62
C PRO A 144 21.80 -10.04 5.13
N GLU A 145 22.39 -9.70 3.98
CA GLU A 145 22.33 -8.36 3.40
C GLU A 145 20.91 -7.99 2.95
N VAL A 146 20.14 -9.00 2.51
CA VAL A 146 18.74 -8.82 2.18
C VAL A 146 17.96 -8.54 3.46
N ALA A 147 18.08 -9.39 4.49
CA ALA A 147 17.38 -9.16 5.77
C ALA A 147 17.71 -7.78 6.37
N GLU A 148 18.98 -7.38 6.31
CA GLU A 148 19.44 -6.07 6.76
C GLU A 148 18.82 -4.91 5.96
N SER A 149 18.63 -5.06 4.64
CA SER A 149 18.03 -4.02 3.80
C SER A 149 16.55 -3.72 4.11
N PHE A 150 15.86 -4.64 4.79
CA PHE A 150 14.47 -4.51 5.21
C PHE A 150 14.31 -4.21 6.72
N LYS A 151 15.40 -4.06 7.49
CA LYS A 151 15.31 -3.85 8.95
C LYS A 151 14.50 -2.63 9.36
N ASP A 152 14.53 -1.59 8.52
CA ASP A 152 13.83 -0.32 8.73
C ASP A 152 12.49 -0.27 7.97
N ALA A 153 12.01 -1.39 7.46
CA ALA A 153 10.81 -1.48 6.65
C ALA A 153 9.67 -2.19 7.38
N ILE A 154 8.43 -1.85 7.05
CA ILE A 154 7.23 -2.48 7.60
C ILE A 154 6.44 -3.22 6.50
N PRO A 155 5.73 -4.29 6.86
CA PRO A 155 4.80 -4.94 5.95
C PRO A 155 3.57 -4.05 5.74
N VAL A 156 2.92 -4.15 4.57
CA VAL A 156 1.70 -3.40 4.26
C VAL A 156 0.58 -3.68 5.27
N GLU A 157 0.55 -4.89 5.84
CA GLU A 157 -0.36 -5.31 6.90
C GLU A 157 -0.26 -4.42 8.15
N ALA A 158 0.94 -3.95 8.50
CA ALA A 158 1.13 -3.04 9.63
C ALA A 158 0.51 -1.67 9.38
N LEU A 159 0.56 -1.17 8.14
CA LEU A 159 -0.13 0.05 7.73
C LEU A 159 -1.66 -0.15 7.75
N LEU A 160 -2.13 -1.30 7.26
CA LEU A 160 -3.56 -1.66 7.29
C LEU A 160 -4.12 -1.70 8.72
N GLU A 161 -3.37 -2.27 9.67
CA GLU A 161 -3.73 -2.26 11.09
C GLU A 161 -3.84 -0.83 11.64
N ALA A 162 -2.89 0.05 11.28
CA ALA A 162 -2.93 1.45 11.71
C ALA A 162 -4.12 2.22 11.11
N ILE A 163 -4.45 1.99 9.83
CA ILE A 163 -5.63 2.58 9.19
C ILE A 163 -6.91 2.07 9.87
N ALA A 164 -7.01 0.76 10.13
CA ALA A 164 -8.17 0.18 10.79
C ALA A 164 -8.37 0.75 12.20
N SER A 165 -7.29 0.90 12.98
CA SER A 165 -7.31 1.53 14.31
C SER A 165 -7.73 3.01 14.25
N ALA A 166 -7.24 3.76 13.26
CA ALA A 166 -7.64 5.15 13.04
C ALA A 166 -9.14 5.28 12.71
N VAL A 167 -9.66 4.39 11.86
CA VAL A 167 -11.07 4.34 11.47
C VAL A 167 -11.99 3.91 12.63
N ALA A 168 -11.53 2.99 13.47
CA ALA A 168 -12.26 2.53 14.66
C ALA A 168 -12.36 3.60 15.75
N GLY A 169 -11.57 4.67 15.67
CA GLY A 169 -11.51 5.75 16.66
C GLY A 169 -10.57 5.47 17.83
N ASP A 170 -9.77 4.41 17.76
CA ASP A 170 -8.78 4.06 18.79
C ASP A 170 -7.59 5.03 18.78
N THR A 171 -7.30 5.62 17.62
CA THR A 171 -6.27 6.65 17.47
C THR A 171 -6.88 8.04 17.67
N PRO A 172 -6.37 8.85 18.63
CA PRO A 172 -6.88 10.20 18.85
C PRO A 172 -6.68 11.11 17.62
N GLN A 173 -7.69 11.93 17.33
CA GLN A 173 -7.60 12.97 16.30
C GLN A 173 -6.54 14.04 16.65
N GLY A 174 -6.04 14.73 15.64
CA GLY A 174 -4.98 15.74 15.74
C GLY A 174 -3.58 15.15 15.96
N LYS A 175 -3.40 13.83 15.74
CA LYS A 175 -2.12 13.14 15.97
C LYS A 175 -1.41 12.80 14.67
N ILE A 176 -0.09 12.79 14.76
CA ILE A 176 0.81 12.19 13.79
C ILE A 176 1.41 10.95 14.43
N ILE A 177 1.26 9.81 13.79
CA ILE A 177 1.69 8.51 14.28
C ILE A 177 2.76 7.98 13.33
N ASP A 178 3.97 7.77 13.85
CA ASP A 178 5.04 7.10 13.13
C ASP A 178 4.87 5.59 13.28
N ILE A 179 4.66 4.90 12.15
CA ILE A 179 4.54 3.44 12.12
C ILE A 179 5.94 2.89 11.86
N ALA A 180 6.68 2.67 12.95
CA ALA A 180 8.05 2.21 12.90
C ALA A 180 8.16 0.72 12.58
N ALA A 181 9.31 0.34 12.00
CA ALA A 181 9.71 -1.06 11.89
C ALA A 181 9.91 -1.68 13.28
N SER A 182 9.56 -2.96 13.39
CA SER A 182 9.68 -3.70 14.63
C SER A 182 10.07 -5.16 14.33
N PRO A 183 10.79 -5.85 15.26
CA PRO A 183 11.24 -7.23 15.02
C PRO A 183 10.09 -8.20 14.74
N ASP A 184 8.94 -8.00 15.40
CA ASP A 184 7.70 -8.76 15.25
C ASP A 184 6.94 -8.47 13.94
N ARG A 185 7.46 -7.55 13.13
CA ARG A 185 6.97 -7.22 11.79
C ARG A 185 8.07 -7.34 10.73
N SER A 186 9.21 -7.93 11.09
CA SER A 186 10.31 -8.14 10.16
C SER A 186 9.92 -9.12 9.04
N VAL A 187 10.65 -9.07 7.91
CA VAL A 187 10.46 -10.01 6.79
C VAL A 187 10.56 -11.48 7.26
N LEU A 188 11.46 -11.78 8.20
CA LEU A 188 11.62 -13.13 8.76
C LEU A 188 10.35 -13.54 9.53
N GLU A 189 9.86 -12.69 10.40
CA GLU A 189 8.67 -12.97 11.20
C GLU A 189 7.42 -13.10 10.32
N VAL A 190 7.28 -12.26 9.31
CA VAL A 190 6.19 -12.34 8.33
C VAL A 190 6.20 -13.68 7.59
N LEU A 191 7.37 -14.14 7.13
CA LEU A 191 7.53 -15.44 6.48
C LEU A 191 7.23 -16.59 7.45
N ALA A 192 7.71 -16.50 8.68
CA ALA A 192 7.46 -17.49 9.72
C ALA A 192 5.96 -17.62 10.04
N ARG A 193 5.24 -16.50 10.14
CA ARG A 193 3.77 -16.48 10.32
C ARG A 193 3.01 -17.08 9.15
N ALA A 194 3.53 -16.93 7.94
CA ALA A 194 3.01 -17.60 6.75
C ALA A 194 3.32 -19.11 6.70
N GLY A 195 3.97 -19.65 7.74
CA GLY A 195 4.31 -21.07 7.88
C GLY A 195 5.65 -21.47 7.28
N ALA A 196 6.46 -20.52 6.80
CA ALA A 196 7.80 -20.81 6.31
C ALA A 196 8.79 -21.04 7.46
N ARG A 197 9.94 -21.63 7.14
CA ARG A 197 11.11 -21.73 8.02
C ARG A 197 12.23 -20.84 7.46
N PRO A 198 12.23 -19.53 7.78
CA PRO A 198 13.25 -18.62 7.27
C PRO A 198 14.60 -18.89 7.95
N GLU A 199 15.67 -18.94 7.16
CA GLU A 199 17.03 -19.19 7.64
C GLU A 199 18.01 -18.20 7.01
N LEU A 200 18.77 -17.49 7.84
CA LEU A 200 19.85 -16.63 7.36
C LEU A 200 21.03 -17.49 6.93
N THR A 201 21.42 -17.39 5.66
CA THR A 201 22.47 -18.25 5.09
C THR A 201 23.62 -17.41 4.57
N GLY A 202 24.77 -17.50 5.24
CA GLY A 202 26.01 -16.86 4.77
C GLY A 202 26.57 -17.56 3.52
N GLY A 203 27.22 -16.79 2.65
CA GLY A 203 27.90 -17.32 1.45
C GLY A 203 27.04 -17.46 0.19
N LEU A 204 25.72 -17.22 0.27
CA LEU A 204 24.92 -16.98 -0.92
C LEU A 204 25.34 -15.64 -1.54
N ARG A 205 25.93 -15.65 -2.75
CA ARG A 205 26.22 -14.42 -3.48
C ARG A 205 24.88 -13.75 -3.82
N SER A 206 24.63 -12.59 -3.22
CA SER A 206 23.46 -11.76 -3.48
C SER A 206 23.49 -11.21 -4.91
N ARG A 207 23.01 -11.99 -5.89
CA ARG A 207 22.35 -11.36 -7.04
C ARG A 207 21.04 -10.82 -6.51
N ILE A 208 21.03 -9.54 -6.15
CA ILE A 208 19.84 -8.79 -5.74
C ILE A 208 18.90 -8.76 -6.96
N GLY A 209 18.15 -9.84 -7.13
CA GLY A 209 17.19 -10.07 -8.20
C GLY A 209 15.83 -10.30 -7.57
N ARG A 210 14.89 -9.44 -7.95
CA ARG A 210 13.42 -9.53 -7.87
C ARG A 210 12.84 -10.45 -6.77
N TRP A 211 12.82 -9.94 -5.55
CA TRP A 211 11.82 -10.34 -4.55
C TRP A 211 10.74 -9.26 -4.49
N PHE A 212 9.46 -9.66 -4.48
CA PHE A 212 8.25 -8.80 -4.51
C PHE A 212 7.79 -8.25 -5.89
N GLY A 213 8.12 -8.98 -6.97
CA GLY A 213 7.56 -8.78 -8.32
C GLY A 213 7.86 -9.86 -9.38
N HIS A 214 8.38 -11.04 -8.97
CA HIS A 214 8.79 -12.25 -9.76
C HIS A 214 9.94 -12.06 -10.79
N PRO A 215 10.94 -12.98 -10.97
CA PRO A 215 11.11 -14.39 -10.54
C PRO A 215 12.24 -14.64 -9.50
N ILE A 216 12.20 -15.79 -8.82
CA ILE A 216 13.07 -16.20 -7.70
C ILE A 216 14.47 -16.63 -8.19
N ALA A 217 15.46 -16.30 -7.38
CA ALA A 217 16.87 -16.63 -7.49
C ALA A 217 17.15 -18.05 -8.01
N MET A 218 18.00 -18.13 -9.04
CA MET A 218 18.77 -19.33 -9.36
C MET A 218 19.74 -19.64 -8.22
N VAL A 219 19.70 -20.85 -7.69
CA VAL A 219 20.78 -21.46 -6.91
C VAL A 219 20.99 -22.86 -7.49
N ASP A 220 22.19 -23.10 -8.03
CA ASP A 220 22.72 -24.33 -8.65
C ASP A 220 21.73 -25.45 -8.99
N GLY A 221 21.27 -25.45 -10.24
CA GLY A 221 20.96 -26.69 -10.97
C GLY A 221 19.69 -27.46 -10.60
N ALA A 222 18.78 -26.93 -9.79
CA ALA A 222 17.46 -27.52 -9.59
C ALA A 222 16.36 -26.46 -9.62
N ASP A 223 15.51 -26.54 -10.65
CA ASP A 223 14.28 -25.78 -10.80
C ASP A 223 13.47 -25.83 -9.50
N LEU A 224 13.33 -24.70 -8.79
CA LEU A 224 12.29 -24.53 -7.79
C LEU A 224 11.00 -24.11 -8.52
N ARG A 225 10.50 -25.05 -9.33
CA ARG A 225 9.07 -25.07 -9.68
C ARG A 225 8.33 -25.26 -8.36
N ILE A 226 7.49 -24.29 -8.01
CA ILE A 226 6.37 -24.60 -7.12
C ILE A 226 5.49 -25.53 -7.95
N ASP A 227 5.64 -26.83 -7.79
CA ASP A 227 4.74 -27.80 -8.40
C ASP A 227 3.31 -27.44 -7.99
N GLY A 228 2.53 -26.94 -8.96
CA GLY A 228 1.08 -26.79 -8.83
C GLY A 228 0.47 -25.39 -8.92
N VAL A 229 1.19 -24.32 -9.28
CA VAL A 229 0.56 -23.01 -9.58
C VAL A 229 0.55 -22.76 -11.09
N PRO A 230 -0.61 -22.87 -11.78
CA PRO A 230 -0.69 -22.53 -13.19
C PRO A 230 -0.46 -21.02 -13.42
N ASP A 231 0.47 -20.74 -14.32
CA ASP A 231 1.00 -19.43 -14.74
C ASP A 231 0.00 -18.64 -15.63
N GLU A 232 -1.31 -18.77 -15.39
CA GLU A 232 -2.36 -18.15 -16.21
C GLU A 232 -2.81 -16.78 -15.67
N ALA A 233 -2.91 -16.60 -14.35
CA ALA A 233 -3.44 -15.35 -13.76
C ALA A 233 -2.51 -14.13 -13.95
N VAL A 234 -1.20 -14.35 -14.08
CA VAL A 234 -0.20 -13.26 -14.22
C VAL A 234 -0.06 -12.79 -15.68
N ARG A 235 -0.43 -13.63 -16.66
CA ARG A 235 -0.41 -13.29 -18.08
C ARG A 235 -1.68 -12.59 -18.57
N GLU A 236 -2.77 -12.67 -17.82
CA GLU A 236 -4.07 -12.14 -18.25
C GLU A 236 -4.23 -10.63 -17.98
N ALA A 237 -3.71 -10.13 -16.85
CA ALA A 237 -3.83 -8.70 -16.50
C ALA A 237 -3.15 -7.74 -17.50
N PRO A 238 -1.92 -8.01 -18.02
CA PRO A 238 -1.32 -7.16 -19.04
C PRO A 238 -2.04 -7.26 -20.38
N ARG A 239 -2.68 -8.39 -20.68
CA ARG A 239 -3.41 -8.62 -21.93
C ARG A 239 -4.79 -7.98 -21.94
N ARG A 240 -5.52 -7.96 -20.81
CA ARG A 240 -6.78 -7.22 -20.69
C ARG A 240 -6.57 -5.70 -20.77
N ALA A 241 -5.55 -5.17 -20.09
CA ALA A 241 -5.23 -3.74 -20.17
C ALA A 241 -4.82 -3.31 -21.60
N ALA A 242 -4.08 -4.15 -22.33
CA ALA A 242 -3.73 -3.88 -23.72
C ALA A 242 -4.94 -3.98 -24.68
N ALA A 243 -5.81 -4.99 -24.48
CA ALA A 243 -7.00 -5.18 -25.30
C ALA A 243 -8.08 -4.10 -25.06
N GLU A 244 -8.24 -3.61 -23.83
CA GLU A 244 -9.13 -2.49 -23.51
C GLU A 244 -8.61 -1.17 -24.09
N ALA A 245 -7.29 -0.95 -24.09
CA ALA A 245 -6.68 0.21 -24.73
C ALA A 245 -6.84 0.21 -26.26
N GLU A 246 -6.71 -0.95 -26.91
CA GLU A 246 -6.99 -1.08 -28.36
C GLU A 246 -8.47 -0.90 -28.70
N ALA A 247 -9.38 -1.42 -27.87
CA ALA A 247 -10.82 -1.25 -28.06
C ALA A 247 -11.26 0.22 -27.89
N LEU A 248 -10.68 0.95 -26.94
CA LEU A 248 -10.93 2.38 -26.74
C LEU A 248 -10.37 3.25 -27.87
N ALA A 249 -9.27 2.85 -28.50
CA ALA A 249 -8.71 3.54 -29.65
C ALA A 249 -9.54 3.34 -30.94
N ALA A 250 -10.17 2.17 -31.11
CA ALA A 250 -11.00 1.86 -32.29
C ALA A 250 -12.40 2.50 -32.28
N VAL A 251 -12.89 2.96 -31.13
CA VAL A 251 -14.18 3.66 -30.99
C VAL A 251 -14.02 5.19 -31.16
N GLY A 252 -12.78 5.68 -31.17
CA GLY A 252 -12.44 7.10 -31.32
C GLY A 252 -12.03 7.55 -32.73
N SER A 253 -12.11 6.68 -33.74
CA SER A 253 -11.77 6.97 -35.15
C SER A 253 -12.98 6.96 -36.06
#